data_AF-A0A9X2YFR3-F1
#
_entry.id   AF-A0A9X2YFR3-F1
#
_cell.length_a   1.000
_cell.length_b   1.000
_cell.length_c   1.000
_cell.angle_alpha   90.00
_cell.angle_beta   90.00
_cell.angle_gamma   90.00
#
_symmetry.space_group_name_H-M   'P 1'
#
loop_
_entity.id
_entity.type
_entity.pdbx_description
1 polymer ?
#
loop_
_entity_poly.entity_id
_entity_poly.type
_entity_poly.pdbx_seq_one_letter_code
_entity_poly.pdbx_strand_id
1 'polypeptide(L)'
;MLTRILIGVAATAALAAPAVAAADPSPLNVNALPPINPQPYASPDGAWYSFAAPGGVTCVMDRQTGSYGCNGSLPGAPGGANVVTGWAGGPPGFGHANGPMYGATANPLPLPVNTRMSFRTVSCGTDGVITSCTNTVDQSGFVISPTGTYSY
;
A
#
# COMPACT_ATOMS: atom_id res chain seq x y z
N MET A 1 30.95 -62.14 34.91
CA MET A 1 29.70 -61.49 35.35
C MET A 1 29.34 -60.47 34.26
N LEU A 2 28.46 -60.83 33.31
CA LEU A 2 27.06 -60.31 33.19
C LEU A 2 26.97 -58.79 33.46
N THR A 3 26.39 -57.88 32.68
CA THR A 3 25.54 -57.86 31.48
C THR A 3 25.27 -56.36 31.23
N ARG A 4 25.05 -55.92 29.98
CA ARG A 4 23.89 -55.08 29.54
C ARG A 4 24.17 -54.36 28.20
N ILE A 5 23.55 -54.93 27.17
CA ILE A 5 23.20 -54.33 25.88
C ILE A 5 22.03 -53.34 26.07
N LEU A 6 21.98 -52.25 25.29
CA LEU A 6 20.80 -51.49 24.81
C LEU A 6 21.32 -50.35 23.88
N ILE A 7 21.33 -50.49 22.56
CA ILE A 7 20.27 -50.20 21.55
C ILE A 7 19.71 -48.76 21.59
N GLY A 8 20.09 -47.98 20.58
CA GLY A 8 19.18 -47.15 19.75
C GLY A 8 18.85 -45.73 20.22
N VAL A 9 19.18 -44.71 19.40
CA VAL A 9 18.24 -43.93 18.56
C VAL A 9 19.10 -43.00 17.68
N ALA A 10 19.05 -43.17 16.36
CA ALA A 10 19.58 -42.20 15.41
C ALA A 10 18.53 -41.12 15.19
N ALA A 11 18.70 -39.95 15.81
CA ALA A 11 17.88 -38.78 15.57
C ALA A 11 18.39 -38.07 14.31
N THR A 12 17.65 -38.17 13.20
CA THR A 12 17.85 -37.35 12.01
C THR A 12 17.48 -35.91 12.33
N ALA A 13 18.49 -35.05 12.51
CA ALA A 13 18.30 -33.61 12.62
C ALA A 13 17.96 -33.04 11.23
N ALA A 14 16.67 -32.80 10.97
CA ALA A 14 16.25 -31.95 9.86
C ALA A 14 16.64 -30.51 10.20
N LEU A 15 17.68 -29.99 9.53
CA LEU A 15 18.09 -28.60 9.61
C LEU A 15 17.00 -27.71 8.99
N ALA A 16 16.10 -27.21 9.82
CA ALA A 16 15.23 -26.09 9.46
C ALA A 16 16.12 -24.84 9.36
N ALA A 17 16.47 -24.44 8.15
CA ALA A 17 17.07 -23.13 7.92
C ALA A 17 16.07 -22.05 8.36
N PRO A 18 16.50 -20.99 9.08
CA PRO A 18 15.60 -19.91 9.44
C PRO A 18 15.19 -19.19 8.16
N ALA A 19 13.88 -19.07 7.94
CA ALA A 19 13.37 -18.17 6.92
C ALA A 19 13.86 -16.76 7.28
N VAL A 20 14.72 -16.19 6.44
CA VAL A 20 15.09 -14.79 6.58
C VAL A 20 13.84 -13.99 6.25
N ALA A 21 13.22 -13.37 7.25
CA ALA A 21 12.25 -12.33 7.01
C ALA A 21 13.05 -11.17 6.40
N ALA A 22 13.02 -11.04 5.07
CA ALA A 22 13.46 -9.82 4.44
C ALA A 22 12.60 -8.70 5.04
N ALA A 23 13.22 -7.70 5.66
CA ALA A 23 12.50 -6.54 6.14
C ALA A 23 11.73 -5.95 4.95
N ASP A 24 10.41 -5.76 5.12
CA ASP A 24 9.63 -5.06 4.10
C ASP A 24 10.32 -3.71 3.81
N PRO A 25 10.52 -3.34 2.53
CA PRO A 25 11.15 -2.08 2.19
C PRO A 25 10.46 -0.96 2.97
N SER A 26 11.27 -0.12 3.64
CA SER A 26 10.76 0.96 4.46
C SER A 26 9.74 1.78 3.67
N PRO A 27 8.59 2.14 4.27
CA PRO A 27 7.57 2.92 3.59
C PRO A 27 8.20 4.13 2.92
N LEU A 28 7.88 4.36 1.65
CA LEU A 28 8.25 5.58 0.94
C LEU A 28 7.83 6.77 1.79
N ASN A 29 8.78 7.60 2.21
CA ASN A 29 8.50 8.83 2.94
C ASN A 29 7.90 9.87 1.97
N VAL A 30 6.60 9.77 1.72
CA VAL A 30 5.87 10.63 0.79
C VAL A 30 5.96 12.10 1.18
N ASN A 31 6.08 12.41 2.47
CA ASN A 31 6.19 13.78 2.95
C ASN A 31 7.55 14.43 2.64
N ALA A 32 8.57 13.63 2.27
CA ALA A 32 9.85 14.14 1.76
C ALA A 32 9.83 14.45 0.25
N LEU A 33 8.84 13.95 -0.50
CA LEU A 33 8.76 14.15 -1.95
C LEU A 33 8.23 15.55 -2.30
N PRO A 34 8.73 16.22 -3.35
CA PRO A 34 8.18 17.52 -3.78
C PRO A 34 6.68 17.42 -4.12
N PRO A 35 5.85 18.38 -3.65
CA PRO A 35 4.44 18.43 -3.99
C PRO A 35 4.22 18.88 -5.44
N ILE A 36 3.19 18.34 -6.09
CA ILE A 36 2.74 18.80 -7.41
C ILE A 36 1.49 19.67 -7.30
N ASN A 37 1.18 20.38 -8.39
CA ASN A 37 -0.11 21.05 -8.55
C ASN A 37 -1.22 19.99 -8.70
N PRO A 38 -2.23 19.96 -7.81
CA PRO A 38 -3.32 18.98 -7.86
C PRO A 38 -4.39 19.29 -8.92
N GLN A 39 -4.45 20.52 -9.45
CA GLN A 39 -5.53 20.95 -10.36
C GLN A 39 -5.69 20.07 -11.62
N PRO A 40 -4.62 19.61 -12.29
CA PRO A 40 -4.75 18.72 -13.45
C PRO A 40 -5.36 17.34 -13.13
N TYR A 41 -5.46 16.99 -11.85
CA TYR A 41 -5.95 15.70 -11.37
C TYR A 41 -7.35 15.79 -10.78
N ALA A 42 -7.95 16.98 -10.76
CA ALA A 42 -9.30 17.18 -10.24
C ALA A 42 -10.33 16.51 -11.15
N SER A 43 -11.36 15.93 -10.54
CA SER A 43 -12.58 15.57 -11.25
C SER A 43 -13.22 16.81 -11.90
N PRO A 44 -14.06 16.64 -12.95
CA PRO A 44 -14.68 17.78 -13.64
C PRO A 44 -15.48 18.73 -12.72
N ASP A 45 -16.11 18.19 -11.68
CA ASP A 45 -16.84 18.94 -10.65
C ASP A 45 -15.95 19.35 -9.46
N GLY A 46 -14.70 18.90 -9.43
CA GLY A 46 -13.74 19.12 -8.36
C GLY A 46 -14.06 18.37 -7.07
N ALA A 47 -14.93 17.37 -7.04
CA ALA A 47 -15.22 16.62 -5.81
C ALA A 47 -14.05 15.74 -5.32
N TRP A 48 -13.14 15.30 -6.19
CA TRP A 48 -11.95 14.53 -5.81
C TRP A 48 -10.74 14.82 -6.70
N TYR A 49 -9.56 14.41 -6.24
CA TYR A 49 -8.36 14.28 -7.07
C TYR A 49 -8.14 12.81 -7.41
N SER A 50 -7.80 12.48 -8.65
CA SER A 50 -7.46 11.12 -9.08
C SER A 50 -6.19 11.09 -9.93
N PHE A 51 -5.31 10.12 -9.67
CA PHE A 51 -4.09 9.92 -10.45
C PHE A 51 -3.77 8.44 -10.63
N ALA A 52 -3.07 8.12 -11.71
CA ALA A 52 -2.54 6.78 -11.93
C ALA A 52 -1.20 6.62 -11.22
N ALA A 53 -0.99 5.46 -10.62
CA ALA A 53 0.28 5.06 -10.02
C ALA A 53 0.78 3.73 -10.65
N PRO A 54 2.06 3.37 -10.46
CA PRO A 54 2.63 2.14 -11.01
C PRO A 54 1.82 0.88 -10.66
N GLY A 55 1.84 -0.11 -11.55
CA GLY A 55 1.15 -1.40 -11.32
C GLY A 55 -0.33 -1.41 -11.66
N GLY A 56 -0.84 -0.37 -12.35
CA GLY A 56 -2.24 -0.31 -12.77
C GLY A 56 -3.19 0.04 -11.62
N VAL A 57 -2.71 0.79 -10.64
CA VAL A 57 -3.54 1.32 -9.55
C VAL A 57 -3.93 2.75 -9.83
N THR A 58 -5.15 3.09 -9.47
CA THR A 58 -5.67 4.45 -9.49
C THR A 58 -5.92 4.89 -8.06
N CYS A 59 -5.36 6.04 -7.69
CA CYS A 59 -5.49 6.59 -6.35
C CYS A 59 -6.38 7.83 -6.38
N VAL A 60 -7.18 7.99 -5.32
CA VAL A 60 -8.15 9.06 -5.17
C VAL A 60 -8.01 9.74 -3.81
N MET A 61 -8.17 11.06 -3.79
CA MET A 61 -8.37 11.86 -2.58
C MET A 61 -9.71 12.60 -2.69
N ASP A 62 -10.66 12.20 -1.86
CA ASP A 62 -11.98 12.82 -1.74
C ASP A 62 -11.85 14.18 -1.05
N ARG A 63 -12.28 15.25 -1.72
CA ARG A 63 -12.13 16.62 -1.21
C ARG A 63 -13.23 17.02 -0.25
N GLN A 64 -14.35 16.30 -0.24
CA GLN A 64 -15.49 16.55 0.62
C GLN A 64 -15.26 15.92 1.99
N THR A 65 -14.89 14.64 2.01
CA THR A 65 -14.75 13.84 3.24
C THR A 65 -13.30 13.81 3.76
N GLY A 66 -12.31 14.02 2.89
CA GLY A 66 -10.90 13.78 3.23
C GLY A 66 -10.54 12.29 3.22
N SER A 67 -11.43 11.42 2.75
CA SER A 67 -11.12 10.02 2.50
C SER A 67 -10.11 9.89 1.36
N TYR A 68 -9.32 8.84 1.39
CA TYR A 68 -8.31 8.59 0.38
C TYR A 68 -8.15 7.09 0.16
N GLY A 69 -7.57 6.71 -0.96
CA GLY A 69 -7.31 5.29 -1.21
C GLY A 69 -6.89 5.02 -2.63
N CYS A 70 -6.60 3.76 -2.92
CA CYS A 70 -6.30 3.29 -4.26
C CYS A 70 -7.06 2.01 -4.58
N ASN A 71 -7.46 1.86 -5.84
CA ASN A 71 -8.04 0.63 -6.36
C ASN A 71 -7.25 0.12 -7.57
N GLY A 72 -7.28 -1.19 -7.79
CA GLY A 72 -6.57 -1.86 -8.88
C GLY A 72 -5.86 -3.12 -8.41
N SER A 73 -4.73 -3.44 -9.04
CA SER A 73 -3.89 -4.56 -8.62
C SER A 73 -3.17 -4.22 -7.31
N LEU A 74 -3.53 -4.89 -6.22
CA LEU A 74 -2.88 -4.77 -4.91
C LEU A 74 -2.15 -6.08 -4.56
N PRO A 75 -0.90 -6.28 -5.00
CA PRO A 75 -0.17 -7.53 -4.75
C PRO A 75 -0.10 -7.84 -3.26
N GLY A 76 -0.39 -9.07 -2.86
CA GLY A 76 -0.29 -9.51 -1.47
C GLY A 76 -1.29 -8.86 -0.50
N ALA A 77 -2.29 -8.11 -0.99
CA ALA A 77 -3.27 -7.48 -0.11
C ALA A 77 -4.12 -8.52 0.65
N PRO A 78 -4.46 -8.26 1.93
CA PRO A 78 -5.26 -9.16 2.75
C PRO A 78 -6.56 -9.58 2.06
N GLY A 79 -6.84 -10.89 2.04
CA GLY A 79 -8.07 -11.42 1.45
C GLY A 79 -8.22 -11.18 -0.06
N GLY A 80 -7.12 -10.89 -0.77
CA GLY A 80 -7.12 -10.59 -2.21
C GLY A 80 -7.78 -9.26 -2.55
N ALA A 81 -7.86 -8.34 -1.59
CA ALA A 81 -8.47 -7.02 -1.75
C ALA A 81 -7.98 -6.28 -2.99
N ASN A 82 -8.88 -5.56 -3.65
CA ASN A 82 -8.57 -4.73 -4.82
C ASN A 82 -8.77 -3.23 -4.56
N VAL A 83 -9.07 -2.87 -3.30
CA VAL A 83 -9.14 -1.49 -2.83
C VAL A 83 -8.56 -1.38 -1.42
N VAL A 84 -7.83 -0.31 -1.18
CA VAL A 84 -7.38 0.14 0.14
C VAL A 84 -7.87 1.56 0.36
N THR A 85 -8.52 1.84 1.49
CA THR A 85 -9.04 3.17 1.82
C THR A 85 -8.67 3.58 3.23
N GLY A 86 -8.30 4.84 3.40
CA GLY A 86 -8.15 5.49 4.70
C GLY A 86 -9.06 6.70 4.81
N TRP A 87 -9.16 7.23 6.03
CA TRP A 87 -9.88 8.47 6.31
C TRP A 87 -9.14 9.26 7.39
N ALA A 88 -9.69 10.40 7.81
CA ALA A 88 -9.05 11.31 8.73
C ALA A 88 -8.79 10.76 10.16
N GLY A 89 -9.45 9.67 10.58
CA GLY A 89 -9.44 9.20 11.96
C GLY A 89 -9.31 7.69 12.12
N GLY A 90 -8.33 7.07 11.47
CA GLY A 90 -8.03 5.65 11.65
C GLY A 90 -7.19 5.07 10.51
N PRO A 91 -6.59 3.89 10.75
CA PRO A 91 -5.70 3.25 9.80
C PRO A 91 -6.45 2.81 8.53
N PRO A 92 -5.75 2.73 7.39
CA PRO A 92 -6.36 2.24 6.16
C PRO A 92 -6.83 0.78 6.26
N GLY A 93 -8.00 0.53 5.66
CA GLY A 93 -8.63 -0.78 5.55
C GLY A 93 -8.60 -1.32 4.12
N PHE A 94 -8.61 -2.64 4.02
CA PHE A 94 -8.66 -3.38 2.75
C PHE A 94 -10.07 -3.89 2.46
N GLY A 95 -10.46 -3.90 1.18
CA GLY A 95 -11.77 -4.37 0.77
C GLY A 95 -11.85 -4.77 -0.70
N HIS A 96 -13.08 -4.98 -1.16
CA HIS A 96 -13.38 -5.37 -2.54
C HIS A 96 -14.37 -4.38 -3.16
N ALA A 97 -14.08 -3.94 -4.38
CA ALA A 97 -14.93 -3.08 -5.18
C ALA A 97 -15.09 -3.65 -6.60
N ASN A 98 -16.30 -3.61 -7.14
CA ASN A 98 -16.61 -4.09 -8.50
C ASN A 98 -16.30 -3.04 -9.59
N GLY A 99 -15.74 -1.90 -9.23
CA GLY A 99 -15.48 -0.78 -10.13
C GLY A 99 -14.53 0.26 -9.53
N PRO A 100 -14.17 1.31 -10.28
CA PRO A 100 -13.24 2.33 -9.85
C PRO A 100 -13.79 3.16 -8.68
N MET A 101 -12.91 3.57 -7.77
CA MET A 101 -13.28 4.48 -6.68
C MET A 101 -13.78 5.80 -7.25
N TYR A 102 -14.93 6.27 -6.78
CA TYR A 102 -15.50 7.57 -7.16
C TYR A 102 -15.66 7.77 -8.69
N GLY A 103 -15.87 6.69 -9.46
CA GLY A 103 -15.93 6.81 -10.92
C GLY A 103 -14.62 7.29 -11.55
N ALA A 104 -13.48 7.01 -10.91
CA ALA A 104 -12.17 7.41 -11.39
C ALA A 104 -11.99 7.03 -12.86
N THR A 105 -11.33 7.95 -13.58
CA THR A 105 -11.32 7.94 -15.04
C THR A 105 -10.68 6.66 -15.57
N ALA A 106 -11.15 6.18 -16.74
CA ALA A 106 -10.58 5.00 -17.38
C ALA A 106 -9.08 5.16 -17.69
N ASN A 107 -8.60 6.41 -17.83
CA ASN A 107 -7.21 6.76 -18.09
C ASN A 107 -6.80 7.93 -17.17
N PRO A 108 -6.52 7.67 -15.89
CA PRO A 108 -6.15 8.73 -14.96
C PRO A 108 -4.76 9.27 -15.32
N LEU A 109 -4.57 10.58 -15.13
CA LEU A 109 -3.27 11.21 -15.37
C LEU A 109 -2.21 10.57 -14.45
N PRO A 110 -1.08 10.08 -14.97
CA PRO A 110 -0.04 9.49 -14.12
C PRO A 110 0.59 10.54 -13.19
N LEU A 111 0.78 10.16 -11.93
CA LEU A 111 1.57 10.97 -11.00
C LEU A 111 3.05 10.88 -11.38
N PRO A 112 3.77 12.01 -11.54
CA PRO A 112 5.18 11.99 -11.83
C PRO A 112 5.97 11.25 -10.74
N VAL A 113 6.97 10.48 -11.18
CA VAL A 113 7.88 9.76 -10.28
C VAL A 113 8.59 10.74 -9.34
N ASN A 114 8.77 10.33 -8.08
CA ASN A 114 9.37 11.11 -6.99
C ASN A 114 8.61 12.41 -6.69
N THR A 115 7.29 12.40 -6.83
CA THR A 115 6.44 13.52 -6.42
C THR A 115 5.30 13.05 -5.52
N ARG A 116 4.69 14.01 -4.80
CA ARG A 116 3.50 13.77 -4.00
C ARG A 116 2.30 14.60 -4.45
N MET A 117 1.16 13.96 -4.44
CA MET A 117 -0.14 14.60 -4.32
C MET A 117 -0.44 14.83 -2.84
N SER A 118 -1.00 15.98 -2.47
CA SER A 118 -1.40 16.24 -1.08
C SER A 118 -2.77 16.90 -1.04
N PHE A 119 -3.60 16.48 -0.09
CA PHE A 119 -4.84 17.15 0.25
C PHE A 119 -5.08 17.08 1.76
N ARG A 120 -5.23 18.24 2.39
CA ARG A 120 -5.33 18.38 3.86
C ARG A 120 -4.15 17.68 4.56
N THR A 121 -4.43 16.63 5.32
CA THR A 121 -3.46 15.86 6.11
C THR A 121 -2.95 14.62 5.38
N VAL A 122 -3.49 14.32 4.20
CA VAL A 122 -3.12 13.14 3.43
C VAL A 122 -2.12 13.53 2.34
N SER A 123 -1.04 12.77 2.24
CA SER A 123 -0.12 12.81 1.12
C SER A 123 0.01 11.43 0.51
N CYS A 124 -0.04 11.36 -0.82
CA CYS A 124 0.24 10.15 -1.57
C CYS A 124 1.33 10.42 -2.59
N GLY A 125 2.24 9.47 -2.78
CA GLY A 125 3.34 9.63 -3.71
C GLY A 125 3.82 8.30 -4.26
N THR A 126 4.65 8.38 -5.29
CA THR A 126 5.30 7.22 -5.88
C THR A 126 6.76 7.51 -6.21
N ASP A 127 7.63 6.53 -6.03
CA ASP A 127 9.02 6.55 -6.50
C ASP A 127 9.18 5.86 -7.88
N GLY A 128 8.06 5.52 -8.53
CA GLY A 128 8.01 4.78 -9.79
C GLY A 128 7.90 3.27 -9.63
N VAL A 129 8.08 2.75 -8.42
CA VAL A 129 7.93 1.31 -8.09
C VAL A 129 6.91 1.12 -6.97
N ILE A 130 7.08 1.89 -5.89
CA ILE A 130 6.24 1.89 -4.71
C ILE A 130 5.28 3.07 -4.82
N THR A 131 4.02 2.84 -4.42
CA THR A 131 3.05 3.90 -4.14
C THR A 131 2.72 3.87 -2.67
N SER A 132 2.73 5.02 -2.01
CA SER A 132 2.41 5.12 -0.58
C SER A 132 1.44 6.27 -0.35
N CYS A 133 0.60 6.14 0.65
CA CYS A 133 -0.24 7.21 1.19
C CYS A 133 -0.08 7.26 2.70
N THR A 134 0.03 8.46 3.25
CA THR A 134 0.18 8.70 4.70
C THR A 134 -0.77 9.81 5.13
N ASN A 135 -1.49 9.58 6.22
CA ASN A 135 -2.21 10.61 6.96
C ASN A 135 -1.33 11.15 8.09
N THR A 136 -1.07 12.46 8.09
CA THR A 136 -0.20 13.07 9.10
C THR A 136 -0.85 13.23 10.47
N VAL A 137 -2.17 13.05 10.59
CA VAL A 137 -2.89 13.14 11.88
C VAL A 137 -2.47 12.03 12.83
N ASP A 138 -2.51 10.79 12.36
CA ASP A 138 -2.25 9.59 13.16
C ASP A 138 -1.01 8.82 12.69
N GLN A 139 -0.30 9.34 11.68
CA GLN A 139 0.85 8.71 11.04
C GLN A 139 0.52 7.33 10.44
N SER A 140 -0.77 7.07 10.20
CA SER A 140 -1.21 5.85 9.54
C SER A 140 -1.10 5.97 8.03
N GLY A 141 -1.05 4.84 7.35
CA GLY A 141 -0.94 4.83 5.90
C GLY A 141 -0.96 3.45 5.29
N PHE A 142 -0.65 3.41 4.00
CA PHE A 142 -0.50 2.16 3.28
C PHE A 142 0.60 2.27 2.24
N VAL A 143 1.16 1.11 1.89
CA VAL A 143 2.18 0.93 0.87
C VAL A 143 1.67 -0.09 -0.13
N ILE A 144 1.81 0.21 -1.42
CA ILE A 144 1.56 -0.68 -2.55
C ILE A 144 2.89 -0.86 -3.27
N SER A 145 3.35 -2.10 -3.40
CA SER A 145 4.60 -2.45 -4.08
C SER A 145 4.45 -3.76 -4.84
N PRO A 146 5.37 -4.07 -5.78
CA PRO A 146 5.37 -5.37 -6.45
C PRO A 146 5.51 -6.57 -5.50
N THR A 147 6.12 -6.39 -4.33
CA THR A 147 6.35 -7.46 -3.35
C THR A 147 5.20 -7.62 -2.37
N GLY A 148 4.30 -6.64 -2.26
CA GLY A 148 3.19 -6.70 -1.30
C GLY A 148 2.53 -5.35 -1.06
N THR A 149 1.34 -5.42 -0.45
CA THR A 149 0.52 -4.28 -0.07
C THR A 149 0.13 -4.42 1.40
N TYR A 150 0.37 -3.38 2.20
CA TYR A 150 0.09 -3.38 3.62
C TYR A 150 -0.31 -1.98 4.12
N SER A 151 -0.99 -1.94 5.27
CA SER A 151 -1.26 -0.71 6.01
C SER A 151 -0.51 -0.70 7.34
N TYR A 152 -0.27 0.51 7.87
CA TYR A 152 0.41 0.77 9.13
C TYR A 152 -0.28 1.89 9.91
#